data_AF-A0A3C0BBR4-F1
#
_entry.id   AF-A0A3C0BBR4-F1
#
_cell.length_a   1.000
_cell.length_b   1.000
_cell.length_c   1.000
_cell.angle_alpha   90.00
_cell.angle_beta   90.00
_cell.angle_gamma   90.00
#
_symmetry.space_group_name_H-M   'P 1'
#
loop_
_entity.id
_entity.type
_entity.pdbx_description
1 polymer ?
#
loop_
_entity_poly.entity_id
_entity_poly.type
_entity_poly.pdbx_seq_one_letter_code
_entity_poly.pdbx_strand_id
1 'polypeptide(L)' 'MTKDKEINQYIGIIPGLPGAHTQAPTLDQLYANLQEVTQLCLEEMTDEEIEQLPEFIGFRQISIAL' A
#
# COMPACT_ATOMS: atom_id res chain seq x y z
N MET A 1 2.72 3.09 -5.52
CA MET A 1 1.61 4.05 -5.64
C MET A 1 1.48 4.51 -7.07
N THR A 2 0.26 4.78 -7.51
CA THR A 2 -0.05 5.21 -8.88
C THR A 2 -1.01 6.38 -8.80
N LYS A 3 -0.93 7.33 -9.73
CA LYS A 3 -1.94 8.39 -9.88
C LYS A 3 -2.85 8.04 -11.04
N ASP A 4 -4.14 7.88 -10.76
CA ASP A 4 -5.18 7.82 -11.78
C ASP A 4 -5.57 9.26 -12.17
N LYS A 5 -5.38 9.59 -13.44
CA LYS A 5 -5.64 10.93 -13.96
C LYS A 5 -7.09 11.15 -14.35
N GLU A 6 -7.85 10.09 -14.64
CA GLU A 6 -9.26 10.20 -15.06
C GLU A 6 -10.13 10.61 -13.88
N ILE A 7 -9.89 10.00 -12.72
CA ILE A 7 -10.64 10.27 -11.48
C ILE A 7 -9.88 11.18 -10.50
N ASN A 8 -8.67 11.60 -10.86
CA ASN A 8 -7.77 12.44 -10.04
C ASN A 8 -7.58 11.89 -8.62
N GLN A 9 -7.27 10.59 -8.52
CA GLN A 9 -7.00 9.89 -7.26
C GLN A 9 -5.57 9.34 -7.25
N TYR A 10 -4.95 9.33 -6.08
CA TYR A 10 -3.78 8.51 -5.80
C TYR A 10 -4.25 7.15 -5.31
N ILE A 11 -3.59 6.08 -5.77
CA ILE A 11 -3.87 4.69 -5.41
C ILE A 11 -2.64 4.13 -4.69
N GLY A 12 -2.87 3.58 -3.50
CA GLY A 12 -1.87 2.98 -2.62
C GLY A 12 -2.17 1.51 -2.38
N ILE A 13 -1.12 0.69 -2.30
CA ILE A 13 -1.18 -0.75 -2.03
C ILE A 13 0.02 -1.08 -1.13
N ILE A 14 -0.17 -1.92 -0.12
CA ILE A 14 0.92 -2.53 0.65
C ILE A 14 1.26 -3.89 0.03
N PRO A 15 2.42 -4.03 -0.63
CA PRO A 15 2.85 -5.32 -1.17
C PRO A 15 2.96 -6.36 -0.06
N GLY A 16 2.40 -7.55 -0.28
CA GLY A 16 2.47 -8.63 0.69
C GLY A 16 1.38 -8.66 1.75
N LEU A 17 0.54 -7.62 1.85
CA LEU A 17 -0.62 -7.59 2.74
C LEU A 17 -1.91 -7.51 1.90
N PRO A 18 -2.55 -8.66 1.58
CA PRO A 18 -3.81 -8.69 0.85
C PRO A 18 -4.86 -7.83 1.52
N GLY A 19 -5.68 -7.11 0.74
CA GLY A 19 -6.71 -6.22 1.29
C GLY A 19 -6.22 -4.83 1.67
N ALA A 20 -4.93 -4.64 1.98
CA ALA A 20 -4.36 -3.33 2.33
C ALA A 20 -4.08 -2.46 1.09
N HIS A 21 -5.16 -1.98 0.47
CA HIS A 21 -5.15 -1.03 -0.63
C HIS A 21 -6.21 0.04 -0.41
N THR A 22 -5.95 1.24 -0.90
CA THR A 22 -6.87 2.37 -0.77
C THR A 22 -6.55 3.44 -1.81
N GLN A 23 -7.42 4.44 -1.90
CA GLN A 23 -7.25 5.59 -2.77
C GLN A 23 -7.64 6.89 -2.06
N ALA A 24 -7.02 7.99 -2.46
CA ALA A 24 -7.35 9.31 -1.93
C ALA A 24 -6.94 10.45 -2.88
N PRO A 25 -7.59 11.63 -2.81
CA PRO A 25 -7.31 12.75 -3.70
C PRO A 25 -5.97 13.45 -3.40
N THR A 26 -5.39 13.24 -2.21
CA THR A 26 -4.10 13.78 -1.79
C THR A 26 -3.20 12.67 -1.22
N LEU A 27 -1.89 12.89 -1.25
CA LEU A 27 -0.94 11.94 -0.65
C LEU A 27 -1.10 11.82 0.86
N ASP A 28 -1.36 12.94 1.56
CA ASP A 28 -1.55 12.93 3.01
C ASP A 28 -2.76 12.07 3.41
N GLN A 29 -3.89 12.22 2.70
CA GLN A 29 -5.06 11.39 2.94
C GLN A 29 -4.81 9.93 2.54
N LEU A 30 -4.06 9.69 1.46
CA LEU A 30 -3.71 8.33 1.07
C LEU A 30 -2.89 7.62 2.15
N TYR A 31 -1.92 8.32 2.75
CA TYR A 31 -1.10 7.75 3.82
C TYR A 31 -1.91 7.48 5.08
N ALA A 32 -2.80 8.39 5.48
CA ALA A 32 -3.71 8.16 6.61
C ALA A 32 -4.59 6.91 6.36
N ASN A 33 -5.21 6.82 5.18
CA ASN A 33 -6.03 5.66 4.82
C ASN A 33 -5.21 4.36 4.77
N LEU A 34 -3.97 4.42 4.27
CA LEU A 34 -3.08 3.25 4.23
C LEU A 34 -2.75 2.76 5.63
N GLN A 35 -2.51 3.65 6.60
CA GLN A 35 -2.28 3.26 7.98
C GLN A 35 -3.51 2.55 8.58
N GLU A 36 -4.70 3.14 8.39
CA GLU A 36 -5.95 2.55 8.89
C GLU A 36 -6.23 1.17 8.28
N VAL A 37 -6.20 1.04 6.95
CA VAL A 37 -6.48 -0.27 6.32
C VAL A 37 -5.39 -1.29 6.64
N THR A 38 -4.13 -0.87 6.78
CA THR A 38 -3.05 -1.77 7.21
C THR A 38 -3.34 -2.33 8.59
N GLN A 39 -3.73 -1.47 9.54
CA GLN A 39 -4.06 -1.90 10.89
C GLN A 39 -5.25 -2.88 10.88
N LEU A 40 -6.33 -2.55 10.17
CA LEU A 40 -7.50 -3.43 10.06
C LEU A 40 -7.14 -4.80 9.47
N CYS A 41 -6.34 -4.83 8.39
CA CYS A 41 -5.89 -6.11 7.80
C CYS A 41 -5.06 -6.93 8.79
N LEU A 42 -4.14 -6.31 9.54
CA LEU A 42 -3.32 -7.02 10.52
C LEU A 42 -4.13 -7.55 11.70
N GLU A 43 -5.16 -6.83 12.14
CA GLU A 43 -6.05 -7.26 13.22
C GLU A 43 -6.92 -8.48 12.85
N GLU A 44 -7.22 -8.67 11.57
CA GLU A 44 -8.01 -9.81 11.06
C GLU A 44 -7.16 -11.06 10.74
N MET A 45 -5.83 -10.91 10.66
CA MET A 45 -4.94 -12.02 10.33
C MET A 45 -4.66 -12.94 11.53
N THR A 46 -4.43 -14.21 11.22
CA THR A 46 -3.90 -15.18 12.19
C THR A 46 -2.38 -15.01 12.37
N ASP A 47 -1.85 -15.50 13.51
CA ASP A 47 -0.40 -15.47 13.78
C ASP A 47 0.41 -16.17 12.67
N GLU A 48 -0.09 -17.28 12.12
CA GLU A 48 0.56 -18.01 11.01
C GLU A 48 0.60 -17.18 9.72
N GLU A 49 -0.47 -16.43 9.40
CA GLU A 49 -0.49 -15.53 8.24
C GLU A 49 0.46 -14.33 8.43
N ILE A 50 0.58 -13.82 9.65
CA ILE A 50 1.53 -12.74 9.98
C ILE A 50 2.97 -13.21 9.80
N GLU A 51 3.31 -14.42 10.25
CA GLU A 51 4.64 -15.02 10.05
C GLU A 51 5.00 -15.24 8.57
N GLN A 52 3.99 -15.35 7.71
CA GLN A 52 4.16 -15.52 6.26
C GLN A 52 4.28 -14.19 5.50
N LEU A 53 4.14 -13.04 6.16
CA LEU A 53 4.32 -11.74 5.53
C LEU A 53 5.76 -11.60 4.97
N PRO A 54 5.93 -11.02 3.77
CA PRO A 54 7.25 -10.91 3.16
C PRO A 54 8.15 -9.94 3.93
N GLU A 55 9.41 -10.31 4.07
CA GLU A 55 10.45 -9.42 4.60
C GLU A 55 10.73 -8.29 3.60
N PHE A 56 10.61 -7.05 4.07
CA PHE A 56 10.98 -5.89 3.26
C PHE A 56 12.51 -5.71 3.23
N ILE A 57 13.11 -5.93 2.06
CA ILE A 57 14.57 -5.78 1.86
C ILE A 57 14.96 -4.35 1.46
N GLY A 58 14.07 -3.61 0.79
CA GLY A 58 14.36 -2.26 0.32
C GLY A 58 13.59 -1.89 -0.95
N PHE A 59 13.83 -0.68 -1.45
CA PHE A 59 13.35 -0.23 -2.76
C PHE A 59 14.50 0.34 -3.59
N ARG A 60 14.40 0.21 -4.90
CA ARG A 60 15.32 0.85 -5.85
C ARG A 60 14.53 1.41 -7.01
N GLN A 61 14.64 2.72 -7.21
CA GLN A 61 14.09 3.35 -8.41
C GLN A 61 15.16 3.30 -9.52
N ILE A 62 14.78 2.77 -10.67
CA ILE A 62 15.59 2.79 -11.89
C ILE A 62 14.80 3.58 -12.92
N SER A 63 15.37 4.69 -13.40
CA SER A 63 14.75 5.53 -14.42
C SER A 63 15.51 5.35 -15.74
N ILE A 64 14.78 5.08 -16.81
CA ILE A 64 15.31 4.98 -18.18
C ILE A 64 14.74 6.16 -18.95
N ALA A 65 15.61 6.98 -19.52
CA ALA A 65 15.23 7.99 -20.51
C ALA A 65 15.55 7.43 -21.90
N LEU A 66 14.65 7.66 -22.86
CA LEU A 66 14.90 7.45 -24.28
C LEU A 66 15.53 8.70 -24.89
#